data_AF-A0A2T4FNF0-F1
#
_entry.id   AF-A0A2T4FNF0-F1
#
_cell.length_a   1.000
_cell.length_b   1.000
_cell.length_c   1.000
_cell.angle_alpha   90.00
_cell.angle_beta   90.00
_cell.angle_gamma   90.00
#
_symmetry.space_group_name_H-M   'P 1'
#
loop_
_entity.id
_entity.type
_entity.pdbx_description
1 polymer ?
#
loop_
_entity_poly.entity_id
_entity_poly.type
_entity_poly.pdbx_seq_one_letter_code
_entity_poly.pdbx_strand_id
1 'polypeptide(L)' 'SIMWKGKLVFVSEALAGERIGLKETEDDVWDLYLCDYPLGRLGRGMTRVQASNV' A
#
# COMPACT_ATOMS: atom_id res chain seq x y z
N SER A 1 0.79 -6.27 -16.39
CA SER A 1 -0.65 -6.47 -16.10
C SER A 1 -1.20 -7.51 -17.06
N ILE A 2 -2.26 -8.23 -16.69
CA ILE A 2 -2.90 -9.27 -17.50
C ILE A 2 -4.39 -8.92 -17.61
N MET A 3 -4.97 -9.06 -18.80
CA MET A 3 -6.41 -8.91 -19.00
C MET A 3 -7.13 -10.20 -18.60
N TRP A 4 -8.03 -10.13 -17.62
CA TRP A 4 -8.85 -11.26 -17.18
C TRP A 4 -10.32 -10.85 -17.07
N LYS A 5 -11.20 -11.59 -17.75
CA LYS A 5 -12.65 -11.30 -17.83
C LYS A 5 -12.98 -9.83 -18.18
N GLY A 6 -12.23 -9.26 -19.12
CA GLY A 6 -12.41 -7.86 -19.54
C GLY A 6 -11.94 -6.81 -18.54
N LYS A 7 -11.26 -7.21 -17.46
CA LYS A 7 -10.68 -6.30 -16.46
C LYS A 7 -9.16 -6.39 -16.48
N LEU A 8 -8.50 -5.25 -16.31
CA LEU A 8 -7.05 -5.20 -16.15
C LEU A 8 -6.70 -5.65 -14.72
N VAL A 9 -5.98 -6.77 -14.62
CA VAL A 9 -5.50 -7.31 -13.34
C VAL A 9 -4.00 -7.03 -13.23
N PHE A 10 -3.60 -6.44 -12.11
CA PHE A 10 -2.20 -6.25 -11.75
C PHE A 10 -1.79 -7.41 -10.87
N VAL A 11 -0.78 -8.14 -11.31
CA VAL A 11 -0.12 -9.18 -10.51
C VAL A 11 1.14 -8.53 -9.98
N SER A 12 1.24 -8.39 -8.67
CA SER A 12 2.48 -8.05 -7.98
C SER A 12 2.92 -9.26 -7.17
N GLU A 13 4.18 -9.28 -6.76
CA GLU A 13 4.60 -10.13 -5.66
C GLU A 13 3.75 -9.78 -4.42
N ALA A 14 3.23 -10.82 -3.75
CA ALA A 14 2.58 -10.63 -2.46
C ALA A 14 3.68 -10.45 -1.43
N LEU A 15 3.73 -9.31 -0.77
CA LEU A 15 4.61 -9.05 0.39
C LEU A 15 4.17 -9.85 1.63
N ALA A 16 3.52 -10.99 1.43
CA ALA A 16 2.95 -11.81 2.48
C ALA A 16 4.08 -12.42 3.30
N GLY A 17 4.24 -11.95 4.54
CA GLY A 17 5.28 -12.39 5.47
C GLY A 17 6.39 -11.38 5.70
N GLU A 18 6.51 -10.35 4.86
CA GLU A 18 7.49 -9.28 5.05
C GLU A 18 6.99 -8.25 6.08
N ARG A 19 7.93 -7.71 6.87
CA ARG A 19 7.60 -6.70 7.88
C ARG A 19 7.29 -5.37 7.20
N ILE A 20 6.07 -4.89 7.37
CA ILE A 20 5.67 -3.55 6.94
C ILE A 20 5.95 -2.55 8.06
N GLY A 21 6.68 -1.49 7.74
CA GLY A 21 6.90 -0.37 8.63
C GLY A 21 5.66 0.52 8.67
N LEU A 22 5.19 0.84 9.88
CA LEU A 22 4.11 1.79 10.11
C LEU A 22 4.67 2.98 10.89
N LYS A 23 4.45 4.18 10.36
CA LYS A 23 4.77 5.43 11.05
C LYS A 23 3.49 6.22 11.21
N GLU A 24 3.07 6.41 12.45
CA GLU A 24 1.93 7.28 12.77
C GLU A 24 2.27 8.73 12.39
N THR A 25 1.32 9.39 11.74
CA THR A 25 1.34 10.82 11.45
C THR A 25 0.18 11.50 12.18
N GLU A 26 -0.08 12.77 11.87
CA GLU A 26 -1.22 13.49 12.44
C GLU A 26 -2.56 12.90 11.94
N ASP A 27 -3.64 13.16 12.70
CA ASP A 27 -5.03 12.87 12.33
C ASP A 27 -5.37 11.39 12.02
N ASP A 28 -4.83 10.44 12.81
CA ASP A 28 -5.05 8.99 12.64
C ASP A 28 -4.64 8.46 11.24
N VAL A 29 -3.63 9.09 10.64
CA VAL A 29 -3.05 8.68 9.37
C VAL A 29 -1.71 7.97 9.61
N TRP A 30 -1.42 6.97 8.78
CA TRP A 30 -0.20 6.17 8.85
C TRP A 30 0.55 6.23 7.52
N ASP A 31 1.84 6.55 7.56
CA ASP A 31 2.75 6.33 6.44
C ASP A 31 3.23 4.86 6.47
N LEU A 32 3.14 4.18 5.33
CA LEU A 32 3.53 2.78 5.17
C LEU A 32 4.85 2.66 4.42
N TYR A 33 5.70 1.77 4.90
CA TYR A 33 7.01 1.49 4.32
C TYR A 33 7.24 -0.01 4.14
N LEU A 34 7.94 -0.36 3.05
CA LEU A 34 8.61 -1.65 2.90
C LEU A 34 10.11 -1.39 2.96
N CYS A 35 10.77 -1.81 4.03
CA CYS A 35 12.15 -1.40 4.31
C CYS A 35 12.25 0.14 4.32
N ASP A 36 13.06 0.70 3.42
CA ASP A 36 13.26 2.14 3.18
C ASP A 36 12.37 2.71 2.07
N TYR A 37 11.55 1.89 1.42
CA TYR A 37 10.70 2.30 0.32
C TYR A 37 9.30 2.75 0.80
N PRO A 38 8.85 3.99 0.48
CA PRO A 38 7.53 4.47 0.86
C PRO A 38 6.43 3.86 -0.03
N LEU A 39 5.45 3.22 0.60
CA LEU A 39 4.30 2.62 -0.09
C LEU A 39 3.13 3.60 -0.25
N GLY A 40 2.96 4.51 0.72
CA GLY A 40 1.86 5.48 0.71
C GLY A 40 1.21 5.65 2.07
N ARG A 41 -0.03 6.14 2.09
CA ARG A 41 -0.76 6.47 3.32
C ARG A 41 -2.00 5.62 3.53
N LEU A 42 -2.24 5.27 4.78
CA LEU A 42 -3.48 4.65 5.24
C LEU A 42 -4.15 5.57 6.24
N GLY A 43 -5.30 6.12 5.86
CA GLY A 43 -6.14 6.91 6.76
C GLY A 43 -7.04 6.03 7.63
N ARG A 44 -7.56 6.62 8.71
CA ARG A 44 -8.54 5.97 9.59
C ARG A 44 -9.75 5.45 8.82
N GLY A 45 -10.11 4.19 9.08
CA GLY A 45 -11.27 3.53 8.48
C GLY A 45 -11.08 3.14 7.01
N MET A 46 -9.92 3.40 6.41
CA MET A 46 -9.59 2.94 5.07
C MET A 46 -9.12 1.50 5.09
N THR A 47 -9.48 0.74 4.05
CA THR A 47 -9.00 -0.63 3.84
C THR A 47 -7.95 -0.72 2.74
N ARG A 48 -7.61 0.42 2.10
CA ARG A 48 -6.65 0.52 1.00
C ARG A 48 -5.71 1.69 1.22
N VAL A 49 -4.44 1.46 0.91
CA VAL A 49 -3.39 2.47 0.90
C VAL A 49 -3.58 3.40 -0.30
N GLN A 50 -3.51 4.70 -0.08
CA GLN A 50 -3.33 5.67 -1.15
C GLN A 50 -1.86 5.68 -1.55
N ALA A 51 -1.59 5.33 -2.80
CA ALA A 51 -0.22 5.26 -3.32
C ALA A 51 0.48 6.61 -3.16
N SER A 52 1.74 6.56 -2.73
CA SER A 52 2.59 7.75 -2.74
C SER A 52 2.87 8.17 -4.19
N ASN A 53 2.63 9.45 -4.52
CA ASN A 53 2.97 10.02 -5.84
C ASN A 53 4.46 10.37 -5.92
N VAL A 54 5.35 9.47 -5.51
CA VAL A 54 6.80 9.68 -5.66
C VAL A 54 7.20 9.66 -7.12
#